data_AF-A0A5E4LKA8-F1
#
_entry.id   AF-A0A5E4LKA8-F1
#
_cell.length_a   1.000
_cell.length_b   1.000
_cell.length_c   1.000
_cell.angle_alpha   90.00
_cell.angle_beta   90.00
_cell.angle_gamma   90.00
#
_symmetry.space_group_name_H-M   'P 1'
#
loop_
_entity.id
_entity.type
_entity.pdbx_description
1 polymer ?
#
loop_
_entity_poly.entity_id
_entity_poly.type
_entity_poly.pdbx_seq_one_letter_code
_entity_poly.pdbx_strand_id
1 'polypeptide(L)'
;MAALNRGYWITSILAALFFYVAVQWLLGGNMYFFAAGMVGLLLSVAFVYITQYYTEYKYRPVKSIAEASKTGPATNIIAGFAVGLENTFAATIAIALALFAAYWLGSNSGVPNGGLYGTAIATMGMLATAAYILAMDTFGPITDNAGGIVEMSGSPKHVREKAEKLDAVGNTTKALTKGYAIGSAALAAFLLFSAYMEEVSKVLVERGLPAFTVVNLAKVDVFIGAMLGAMLVFLFSSLCIRAVGNTAQYIIMDVRRQFKNKGIMDGTVKPDYASCVDLTTKGALKEMVLPGLVAIAFPIIVGFTLKYEAMAAFLMVGTIAGIMMAIVLNNSGGAWDNAKKYIETGALGGKGSDAHKAAVVGDTVGDPFKDTAGPSLHVLIKMLATITMVLALLFI
;
A
#
# COMPACT_ATOMS: atom_id res chain seq x y z
N MET A 1 -13.83 11.17 -11.44
CA MET A 1 -13.58 11.58 -10.04
C MET A 1 -14.81 12.14 -9.33
N ALA A 2 -15.45 13.22 -9.77
CA ALA A 2 -16.56 13.83 -8.99
C ALA A 2 -17.69 12.86 -8.61
N ALA A 3 -18.11 11.98 -9.53
CA ALA A 3 -19.11 10.94 -9.26
C ALA A 3 -18.63 9.90 -8.21
N LEU A 4 -17.38 9.44 -8.33
CA LEU A 4 -16.79 8.46 -7.39
C LEU A 4 -16.64 9.06 -5.98
N ASN A 5 -16.23 10.32 -5.89
CA ASN A 5 -16.15 11.05 -4.62
C ASN A 5 -17.55 11.23 -3.99
N ARG A 6 -18.57 11.52 -4.80
CA ARG A 6 -19.96 11.62 -4.31
C ARG A 6 -20.43 10.29 -3.73
N GLY A 7 -20.20 9.17 -4.41
CA GLY A 7 -20.55 7.86 -3.87
C GLY A 7 -19.78 7.54 -2.59
N TYR A 8 -18.49 7.88 -2.51
CA TYR A 8 -17.70 7.69 -1.28
C TYR A 8 -18.26 8.49 -0.10
N TRP A 9 -18.69 9.74 -0.32
CA TRP A 9 -19.34 10.56 0.71
C TRP A 9 -20.68 9.97 1.16
N ILE A 10 -21.50 9.49 0.22
CA ILE A 10 -22.77 8.82 0.55
C ILE A 10 -22.50 7.57 1.39
N THR A 11 -21.56 6.71 0.96
CA THR A 11 -21.16 5.52 1.72
C THR A 11 -20.65 5.89 3.11
N SER A 12 -19.84 6.94 3.24
CA SER A 12 -19.30 7.38 4.52
C SER A 12 -20.40 7.87 5.48
N ILE A 13 -21.37 8.64 4.98
CA ILE A 13 -22.52 9.11 5.77
C ILE A 13 -23.39 7.94 6.22
N LEU A 14 -23.70 7.01 5.31
CA LEU A 14 -24.46 5.81 5.66
C LEU A 14 -23.70 4.92 6.65
N ALA A 15 -22.39 4.76 6.45
CA ALA A 15 -21.53 4.03 7.38
C ALA A 15 -21.60 4.65 8.77
N ALA A 16 -21.48 5.98 8.90
CA ALA A 16 -21.60 6.67 10.19
C ALA A 16 -22.97 6.43 10.86
N LEU A 17 -24.06 6.51 10.10
CA LEU A 17 -25.41 6.24 10.61
C LEU A 17 -25.55 4.80 11.11
N PHE A 18 -25.16 3.81 10.32
CA PHE A 18 -25.24 2.40 10.72
C PHE A 18 -24.28 2.07 11.85
N PHE A 19 -23.12 2.73 11.92
CA PHE A 19 -22.20 2.61 13.03
C PHE A 19 -22.82 3.13 14.34
N TYR A 20 -23.54 4.26 14.28
CA TYR A 20 -24.30 4.77 15.43
C TYR A 20 -25.32 3.74 15.92
N VAL A 21 -26.14 3.19 15.01
CA VAL A 21 -27.14 2.17 15.34
C VAL A 21 -26.47 0.92 15.95
N ALA A 22 -25.35 0.46 15.38
CA ALA A 22 -24.60 -0.69 15.89
C ALA A 22 -24.05 -0.44 17.31
N VAL A 23 -23.54 0.76 17.60
CA VAL A 23 -23.07 1.12 18.94
C VAL A 23 -24.22 1.18 19.94
N GLN A 24 -25.38 1.75 19.54
CA GLN A 24 -26.56 1.78 20.39
C GLN A 24 -27.05 0.37 20.74
N TRP A 25 -27.09 -0.53 19.75
CA TRP A 25 -27.65 -1.85 19.93
C TRP A 25 -26.70 -2.85 20.58
N LEU A 26 -25.43 -2.89 20.15
CA LEU A 26 -24.46 -3.91 20.53
C LEU A 26 -23.54 -3.48 21.68
N LEU A 27 -23.30 -2.17 21.83
CA LEU A 27 -22.33 -1.63 22.81
C LEU A 27 -23.00 -0.77 23.89
N GLY A 28 -24.30 -0.97 24.12
CA GLY A 28 -25.04 -0.30 25.19
C GLY A 28 -25.12 1.21 25.06
N GLY A 29 -25.02 1.77 23.84
CA GLY A 29 -25.11 3.21 23.62
C GLY A 29 -23.86 3.99 24.04
N ASN A 30 -22.71 3.33 24.18
CA ASN A 30 -21.48 4.00 24.59
C ASN A 30 -20.97 4.97 23.50
N MET A 31 -21.25 6.26 23.68
CA MET A 31 -20.91 7.30 22.71
C MET A 31 -19.40 7.48 22.50
N TYR A 32 -18.56 7.07 23.46
CA TYR A 32 -17.11 7.09 23.25
C TYR A 32 -16.67 6.10 22.18
N PHE A 33 -17.31 4.93 22.11
CA PHE A 33 -17.06 3.95 21.05
C PHE A 33 -17.61 4.40 19.70
N PHE A 34 -18.76 5.08 19.67
CA PHE A 34 -19.22 5.74 18.45
C PHE A 34 -18.20 6.77 17.95
N ALA A 35 -17.72 7.65 18.83
CA ALA A 35 -16.70 8.63 18.49
C ALA A 35 -15.40 7.98 18.01
N ALA A 36 -14.96 6.87 18.63
CA ALA A 36 -13.77 6.13 18.19
C ALA A 36 -13.94 5.56 16.77
N GLY A 37 -15.12 5.03 16.44
CA GLY A 37 -15.44 4.60 15.07
C GLY A 37 -15.39 5.75 14.08
N MET A 38 -15.91 6.92 14.46
CA MET A 38 -15.85 8.13 13.63
C MET A 38 -14.41 8.61 13.40
N VAL A 39 -13.51 8.47 14.38
CA VAL A 39 -12.07 8.74 14.18
C VAL A 39 -11.50 7.86 13.07
N GLY A 40 -11.86 6.57 13.03
CA GLY A 40 -11.48 5.66 11.95
C GLY A 40 -12.01 6.08 10.58
N LEU A 41 -13.29 6.46 10.51
CA LEU A 41 -13.90 6.95 9.28
C LEU A 41 -13.23 8.25 8.80
N LEU A 42 -12.94 9.18 9.72
CA LEU A 42 -12.21 10.40 9.42
C LEU A 42 -10.79 10.12 8.94
N LEU A 43 -10.11 9.12 9.51
CA LEU A 43 -8.81 8.66 9.04
C LEU A 43 -8.89 8.14 7.60
N SER A 44 -9.92 7.38 7.26
CA SER A 44 -10.17 6.93 5.88
C SER A 44 -10.25 8.12 4.92
N VAL A 45 -11.05 9.14 5.27
CA VAL A 45 -11.17 10.37 4.49
C VAL A 45 -9.83 11.10 4.39
N ALA A 46 -9.09 11.22 5.51
CA ALA A 46 -7.78 11.87 5.52
C ALA A 46 -6.79 11.18 4.58
N PHE A 47 -6.72 9.84 4.58
CA PHE A 47 -5.85 9.08 3.68
C PHE A 47 -6.19 9.28 2.21
N VAL A 48 -7.48 9.39 1.87
CA VAL A 48 -7.92 9.71 0.52
C VAL A 48 -7.35 11.07 0.09
N TYR A 49 -7.51 12.11 0.90
CA TYR A 49 -7.04 13.45 0.56
C TYR A 49 -5.51 13.60 0.58
N ILE A 50 -4.83 12.96 1.54
CA ILE A 50 -3.36 12.93 1.60
C ILE A 50 -2.82 12.28 0.33
N THR A 51 -3.31 11.09 -0.01
CA THR A 51 -2.89 10.38 -1.22
C THR A 51 -3.17 11.23 -2.47
N GLN A 52 -4.37 11.81 -2.57
CA GLN A 52 -4.72 12.69 -3.68
C GLN A 52 -3.76 13.87 -3.84
N TYR A 53 -3.37 14.53 -2.75
CA TYR A 53 -2.41 15.65 -2.78
C TYR A 53 -1.04 15.23 -3.32
N TYR A 54 -0.56 14.04 -2.95
CA TYR A 54 0.77 13.56 -3.37
C TYR A 54 0.77 12.92 -4.76
N THR A 55 -0.36 12.43 -5.25
CA THR A 55 -0.42 11.71 -6.53
C THR A 55 -1.16 12.45 -7.64
N GLU A 56 -2.00 13.44 -7.39
CA GLU A 56 -2.73 14.14 -8.47
C GLU A 56 -1.92 15.31 -9.06
N TYR A 57 -1.89 15.41 -10.39
CA TYR A 57 -1.15 16.43 -11.15
C TYR A 57 -1.59 17.88 -10.93
N LYS A 58 -2.68 18.11 -10.19
CA LYS A 58 -3.13 19.47 -9.83
C LYS A 58 -2.25 20.09 -8.73
N TYR A 59 -1.64 19.26 -7.90
CA TYR A 59 -0.93 19.69 -6.69
C TYR A 59 0.57 19.81 -6.93
N ARG A 60 1.24 20.49 -5.97
CA ARG A 60 2.68 20.76 -5.99
C ARG A 60 3.53 19.50 -6.20
N PRO A 61 3.32 18.36 -5.50
CA PRO A 61 4.26 17.24 -5.55
C PRO A 61 4.45 16.68 -6.97
N VAL A 62 3.36 16.39 -7.66
CA VAL A 62 3.41 15.87 -9.03
C VAL A 62 3.91 16.93 -10.02
N LYS A 63 3.49 18.20 -9.86
CA LYS A 63 3.99 19.29 -10.70
C LYS A 63 5.50 19.45 -10.58
N SER A 64 6.06 19.33 -9.38
CA SER A 64 7.52 19.41 -9.19
C SER A 64 8.27 18.27 -9.88
N ILE A 65 7.69 17.06 -9.93
CA ILE A 65 8.29 15.93 -10.65
C ILE A 65 8.24 16.16 -12.16
N ALA A 66 7.10 16.64 -12.68
CA ALA A 66 6.96 16.96 -14.09
C ALA A 66 7.91 18.08 -14.53
N GLU A 67 8.05 19.13 -13.72
CA GLU A 67 9.00 20.21 -13.93
C GLU A 67 10.46 19.72 -13.91
N ALA A 68 10.79 18.82 -12.98
CA ALA A 68 12.11 18.19 -12.92
C ALA A 68 12.42 17.37 -14.19
N SER A 69 11.41 16.85 -14.89
CA SER A 69 11.63 16.14 -16.17
C SER A 69 12.27 17.01 -17.26
N LYS A 70 12.18 18.35 -17.18
CA LYS A 70 12.83 19.25 -18.14
C LYS A 70 14.35 19.11 -18.16
N THR A 71 14.94 18.73 -17.02
CA THR A 71 16.39 18.57 -16.87
C THR A 71 16.84 17.11 -17.02
N GLY A 72 15.92 16.19 -17.26
CA GLY A 72 16.19 14.80 -17.65
C GLY A 72 15.71 13.74 -16.65
N PRO A 73 16.02 12.46 -16.91
CA PRO A 73 15.54 11.34 -16.09
C PRO A 73 16.06 11.36 -14.65
N ALA A 74 17.32 11.77 -14.43
CA ALA A 74 17.96 11.73 -13.12
C ALA A 74 17.25 12.65 -12.11
N THR A 75 16.97 13.89 -12.51
CA THR A 75 16.26 14.88 -11.68
C THR A 75 14.80 14.48 -11.46
N ASN A 76 14.15 13.87 -12.47
CA ASN A 76 12.81 13.30 -12.31
C ASN A 76 12.77 12.19 -11.23
N ILE A 77 13.72 11.25 -11.25
CA ILE A 77 13.82 10.18 -10.25
C ILE A 77 14.13 10.77 -8.87
N ILE A 78 15.07 11.71 -8.76
CA ILE A 78 15.39 12.35 -7.47
C ILE A 78 14.14 13.04 -6.90
N ALA A 79 13.42 13.81 -7.73
CA ALA A 79 12.23 14.52 -7.30
C ALA A 79 11.11 13.57 -6.84
N GLY A 80 10.83 12.51 -7.60
CA GLY A 80 9.76 11.57 -7.24
C GLY A 80 10.07 10.74 -6.01
N PHE A 81 11.33 10.33 -5.81
CA PHE A 81 11.72 9.63 -4.59
C PHE A 81 11.65 10.55 -3.37
N ALA A 82 12.08 11.81 -3.50
CA ALA A 82 11.97 12.82 -2.45
C ALA A 82 10.50 13.09 -2.06
N VAL A 83 9.60 13.21 -3.05
CA VAL A 83 8.15 13.34 -2.81
C VAL A 83 7.58 12.11 -2.08
N GLY A 84 8.03 10.90 -2.44
CA GLY A 84 7.64 9.67 -1.74
C GLY A 84 8.04 9.68 -0.26
N LEU A 85 9.26 10.13 0.05
CA LEU A 85 9.74 10.29 1.43
C LEU A 85 8.97 11.38 2.18
N GLU A 86 8.70 12.52 1.55
CA GLU A 86 7.95 13.64 2.15
C GLU A 86 6.54 13.20 2.62
N ASN A 87 5.88 12.34 1.84
CA ASN A 87 4.52 11.89 2.14
C ASN A 87 4.39 11.12 3.46
N THR A 88 5.46 10.45 3.93
CA THR A 88 5.37 9.73 5.21
C THR A 88 5.02 10.67 6.36
N PHE A 89 5.39 11.95 6.28
CA PHE A 89 5.06 12.94 7.30
C PHE A 89 3.55 13.07 7.54
N ALA A 90 2.79 13.38 6.48
CA ALA A 90 1.35 13.61 6.59
C ALA A 90 0.59 12.33 7.00
N ALA A 91 0.95 11.20 6.38
CA ALA A 91 0.33 9.92 6.68
C ALA A 91 0.59 9.46 8.13
N THR A 92 1.82 9.64 8.63
CA THR A 92 2.18 9.25 10.00
C THR A 92 1.47 10.10 11.04
N ILE A 93 1.39 11.42 10.82
CA ILE A 93 0.66 12.30 11.72
C ILE A 93 -0.83 11.92 11.78
N ALA A 94 -1.45 11.63 10.63
CA ALA A 94 -2.83 11.21 10.59
C ALA A 94 -3.07 9.91 11.37
N ILE A 95 -2.20 8.89 11.21
CA ILE A 95 -2.26 7.64 11.97
C ILE A 95 -2.07 7.91 13.47
N ALA A 96 -1.07 8.69 13.85
CA ALA A 96 -0.75 8.96 15.26
C ALA A 96 -1.90 9.67 15.97
N LEU A 97 -2.49 10.69 15.32
CA LEU A 97 -3.66 11.40 15.86
C LEU A 97 -4.87 10.47 15.98
N ALA A 98 -5.11 9.60 14.99
CA ALA A 98 -6.21 8.66 15.03
C ALA A 98 -6.04 7.60 16.13
N LEU A 99 -4.85 7.02 16.28
CA LEU A 99 -4.54 6.08 17.36
C LEU A 99 -4.70 6.73 18.73
N PHE A 100 -4.13 7.92 18.92
CA PHE A 100 -4.23 8.65 20.17
C PHE A 100 -5.69 8.98 20.53
N ALA A 101 -6.44 9.55 19.58
CA ALA A 101 -7.84 9.90 19.80
C ALA A 101 -8.71 8.66 20.07
N ALA A 102 -8.54 7.58 19.30
CA ALA A 102 -9.28 6.34 19.49
C ALA A 102 -8.96 5.68 20.84
N TYR A 103 -7.69 5.65 21.24
CA TYR A 103 -7.26 5.12 22.53
C TYR A 103 -7.78 5.95 23.70
N TRP A 104 -7.70 7.28 23.58
CA TRP A 104 -8.21 8.20 24.61
C TRP A 104 -9.74 8.07 24.76
N LEU A 105 -10.49 8.06 23.66
CA LEU A 105 -11.95 7.84 23.69
C LEU A 105 -12.29 6.50 24.31
N GLY A 106 -11.61 5.43 23.89
CA GLY A 106 -11.79 4.10 24.44
C GLY A 106 -11.49 4.03 25.94
N SER A 107 -10.46 4.73 26.42
CA SER A 107 -10.09 4.75 27.84
C SER A 107 -11.14 5.45 28.71
N ASN A 108 -11.86 6.43 28.14
CA ASN A 108 -12.97 7.12 28.81
C ASN A 108 -14.31 6.37 28.72
N SER A 109 -14.36 5.23 28.04
CA SER A 109 -15.60 4.46 27.85
C SER A 109 -16.14 3.81 29.13
N GLY A 110 -15.34 3.71 30.19
CA GLY A 110 -15.68 2.99 31.43
C GLY A 110 -15.49 1.47 31.35
N VAL A 111 -14.99 0.94 30.23
CA VAL A 111 -14.69 -0.48 30.04
C VAL A 111 -13.23 -0.77 30.40
N PRO A 112 -12.92 -1.83 31.18
CA PRO A 112 -11.54 -2.27 31.40
C PRO A 112 -10.82 -2.54 30.07
N ASN A 113 -9.59 -2.03 29.91
CA ASN A 113 -8.85 -2.06 28.63
C ASN A 113 -9.59 -1.40 27.46
N GLY A 114 -10.55 -0.51 27.74
CA GLY A 114 -11.36 0.17 26.74
C GLY A 114 -10.54 0.98 25.74
N GLY A 115 -9.33 1.43 26.09
CA GLY A 115 -8.42 2.11 25.16
C GLY A 115 -8.02 1.26 23.96
N LEU A 116 -7.58 0.02 24.20
CA LEU A 116 -7.25 -0.93 23.13
C LEU A 116 -8.49 -1.23 22.28
N TYR A 117 -9.63 -1.46 22.94
CA TYR A 117 -10.89 -1.70 22.26
C TYR A 117 -11.32 -0.50 21.39
N GLY A 118 -11.10 0.73 21.85
CA GLY A 118 -11.31 1.95 21.07
C GLY A 118 -10.51 1.98 19.76
N THR A 119 -9.24 1.55 19.79
CA THR A 119 -8.43 1.43 18.56
C THR A 119 -8.95 0.35 17.60
N ALA A 120 -9.50 -0.75 18.13
CA ALA A 120 -10.15 -1.78 17.32
C ALA A 120 -11.42 -1.24 16.64
N ILE A 121 -12.24 -0.48 17.38
CA ILE A 121 -13.44 0.16 16.84
C ILE A 121 -13.09 1.22 15.79
N ALA A 122 -12.03 2.00 15.99
CA ALA A 122 -11.53 2.91 14.95
C ALA A 122 -11.09 2.15 13.70
N THR A 123 -10.43 1.00 13.84
CA THR A 123 -10.09 0.13 12.71
C THR A 123 -11.35 -0.30 11.95
N MET A 124 -12.41 -0.72 12.67
CA MET A 124 -13.70 -1.07 12.08
C MET A 124 -14.39 0.12 11.39
N GLY A 125 -14.32 1.31 11.99
CA GLY A 125 -14.84 2.54 11.41
C GLY A 125 -14.15 2.93 10.10
N MET A 126 -12.83 2.75 10.02
CA MET A 126 -12.09 2.90 8.77
C MET A 126 -12.54 1.88 7.73
N LEU A 127 -12.69 0.61 8.13
CA LEU A 127 -13.13 -0.50 7.27
C LEU A 127 -14.60 -0.44 6.83
N ALA A 128 -15.44 0.38 7.46
CA ALA A 128 -16.86 0.49 7.12
C ALA A 128 -17.11 0.95 5.68
N THR A 129 -16.15 1.64 5.06
CA THR A 129 -16.21 2.08 3.64
C THR A 129 -15.46 1.16 2.68
N ALA A 130 -14.88 0.06 3.17
CA ALA A 130 -13.97 -0.81 2.41
C ALA A 130 -14.61 -1.36 1.13
N ALA A 131 -15.90 -1.74 1.17
CA ALA A 131 -16.60 -2.27 0.00
C ALA A 131 -16.63 -1.27 -1.17
N TYR A 132 -16.89 0.00 -0.88
CA TYR A 132 -16.90 1.04 -1.90
C TYR A 132 -15.49 1.37 -2.39
N ILE A 133 -14.52 1.39 -1.49
CA ILE A 133 -13.11 1.59 -1.85
C ILE A 133 -12.63 0.45 -2.77
N LEU A 134 -12.93 -0.81 -2.45
CA LEU A 134 -12.57 -1.95 -3.29
C LEU A 134 -13.25 -1.92 -4.66
N ALA A 135 -14.49 -1.43 -4.74
CA ALA A 135 -15.16 -1.20 -6.01
C ALA A 135 -14.44 -0.12 -6.85
N MET A 136 -13.98 0.97 -6.22
CA MET A 136 -13.15 1.98 -6.88
C MET A 136 -11.78 1.45 -7.31
N ASP A 137 -11.20 0.52 -6.55
CA ASP A 137 -9.95 -0.14 -6.91
C ASP A 137 -10.13 -0.98 -8.18
N THR A 138 -11.17 -1.82 -8.18
CA THR A 138 -11.51 -2.73 -9.29
C THR A 138 -11.91 -1.97 -10.56
N PHE A 139 -12.48 -0.77 -10.42
CA PHE A 139 -12.77 0.12 -11.55
C PHE A 139 -11.51 0.44 -12.37
N GLY A 140 -10.34 0.60 -11.74
CA GLY A 140 -9.11 0.97 -12.43
C GLY A 140 -8.64 -0.07 -13.45
N PRO A 141 -8.40 -1.34 -13.07
CA PRO A 141 -8.03 -2.40 -14.02
C PRO A 141 -9.08 -2.64 -15.13
N ILE A 142 -10.37 -2.42 -14.86
CA ILE A 142 -11.43 -2.54 -15.87
C ILE A 142 -11.26 -1.46 -16.94
N THR A 143 -11.04 -0.21 -16.54
CA THR A 143 -10.90 0.89 -17.49
C THR A 143 -9.58 0.86 -18.25
N ASP A 144 -8.52 0.40 -17.62
CA ASP A 144 -7.21 0.14 -18.23
C ASP A 144 -7.30 -0.90 -19.36
N ASN A 145 -7.91 -2.07 -19.07
CA ASN A 145 -8.17 -3.11 -20.07
C ASN A 145 -9.08 -2.62 -21.20
N ALA A 146 -10.11 -1.84 -20.88
CA ALA A 146 -10.97 -1.22 -21.89
C ALA A 146 -10.19 -0.28 -22.81
N GLY A 147 -9.28 0.53 -22.25
CA GLY A 147 -8.37 1.38 -23.01
C GLY A 147 -7.47 0.58 -23.97
N GLY A 148 -6.86 -0.51 -23.47
CA GLY A 148 -6.07 -1.42 -24.29
C GLY A 148 -6.86 -2.02 -25.46
N ILE A 149 -8.08 -2.52 -25.20
CA ILE A 149 -8.96 -3.09 -26.25
C ILE A 149 -9.34 -2.02 -27.28
N VAL A 150 -9.66 -0.80 -26.84
CA VAL A 150 -10.01 0.32 -27.72
C VAL A 150 -8.82 0.71 -28.62
N GLU A 151 -7.59 0.71 -28.09
CA GLU A 151 -6.38 0.97 -28.87
C GLU A 151 -6.12 -0.16 -29.88
N MET A 152 -6.12 -1.42 -29.43
CA MET A 152 -5.84 -2.60 -30.25
C MET A 152 -6.89 -2.86 -31.34
N SER A 153 -8.14 -2.41 -31.13
CA SER A 153 -9.23 -2.55 -32.11
C SER A 153 -9.22 -1.48 -33.21
N GLY A 154 -8.32 -0.49 -33.15
CA GLY A 154 -8.33 0.63 -34.10
C GLY A 154 -9.56 1.53 -33.94
N SER A 155 -10.18 1.56 -32.75
CA SER A 155 -11.43 2.28 -32.51
C SER A 155 -11.28 3.79 -32.77
N PRO A 156 -12.37 4.49 -33.17
CA PRO A 156 -12.32 5.92 -33.47
C PRO A 156 -11.78 6.77 -32.31
N LYS A 157 -11.13 7.89 -32.65
CA LYS A 157 -10.47 8.79 -31.69
C LYS A 157 -11.36 9.22 -30.52
N HIS A 158 -12.63 9.51 -30.76
CA HIS A 158 -13.56 9.91 -29.70
C HIS A 158 -13.84 8.79 -28.66
N VAL A 159 -13.68 7.51 -29.03
CA VAL A 159 -13.79 6.36 -28.11
C VAL A 159 -12.53 6.24 -27.28
N ARG A 160 -11.36 6.41 -27.91
CA ARG A 160 -10.05 6.45 -27.23
C ARG A 160 -10.00 7.55 -26.18
N GLU A 161 -10.41 8.76 -26.52
CA GLU A 161 -10.45 9.89 -25.58
C GLU A 161 -11.38 9.63 -24.38
N LYS A 162 -12.47 8.87 -24.56
CA LYS A 162 -13.33 8.45 -23.44
C LYS A 162 -12.64 7.41 -22.57
N ALA A 163 -12.00 6.41 -23.17
CA ALA A 163 -11.28 5.37 -22.44
C ALA A 163 -10.09 5.96 -21.65
N GLU A 164 -9.30 6.84 -22.26
CA GLU A 164 -8.19 7.54 -21.60
C GLU A 164 -8.65 8.36 -20.39
N LYS A 165 -9.81 9.05 -20.49
CA LYS A 165 -10.40 9.77 -19.35
C LYS A 165 -10.81 8.82 -18.22
N LEU A 166 -11.33 7.64 -18.54
CA LEU A 166 -11.72 6.63 -17.55
C LEU A 166 -10.49 5.96 -16.90
N ASP A 167 -9.44 5.70 -17.68
CA ASP A 167 -8.16 5.18 -17.18
C ASP A 167 -7.46 6.18 -16.24
N ALA A 168 -7.44 7.47 -16.59
CA ALA A 168 -6.91 8.50 -15.69
C ALA A 168 -7.64 8.56 -14.33
N VAL A 169 -8.96 8.38 -14.34
CA VAL A 169 -9.76 8.25 -13.11
C VAL A 169 -9.40 6.96 -12.36
N GLY A 170 -9.23 5.85 -13.09
CA GLY A 170 -8.83 4.54 -12.57
C GLY A 170 -7.48 4.55 -11.86
N ASN A 171 -6.47 5.23 -12.39
CA ASN A 171 -5.16 5.32 -11.73
C ASN A 171 -5.21 6.17 -10.46
N THR A 172 -6.03 7.21 -10.45
CA THR A 172 -6.27 7.98 -9.22
C THR A 172 -6.94 7.07 -8.18
N THR A 173 -7.95 6.29 -8.54
CA THR A 173 -8.63 5.41 -7.59
C THR A 173 -7.74 4.27 -7.09
N LYS A 174 -6.93 3.65 -7.96
CA LYS A 174 -5.88 2.67 -7.58
C LYS A 174 -4.89 3.25 -6.55
N ALA A 175 -4.54 4.53 -6.65
CA ALA A 175 -3.65 5.15 -5.67
C ALA A 175 -4.37 5.33 -4.32
N LEU A 176 -5.59 5.87 -4.33
CA LEU A 176 -6.41 6.08 -3.13
C LEU A 176 -6.63 4.79 -2.33
N THR A 177 -6.88 3.68 -3.02
CA THR A 177 -7.14 2.37 -2.43
C THR A 177 -5.89 1.78 -1.78
N LYS A 178 -4.72 1.93 -2.42
CA LYS A 178 -3.41 1.58 -1.85
C LYS A 178 -3.13 2.37 -0.57
N GLY A 179 -3.38 3.69 -0.58
CA GLY A 179 -3.24 4.55 0.61
C GLY A 179 -4.17 4.12 1.74
N TYR A 180 -5.44 3.87 1.43
CA TYR A 180 -6.43 3.37 2.38
C TYR A 180 -6.03 2.02 3.00
N ALA A 181 -5.58 1.07 2.18
CA ALA A 181 -5.16 -0.25 2.65
C ALA A 181 -4.02 -0.12 3.68
N ILE A 182 -3.03 0.75 3.42
CA ILE A 182 -1.93 0.99 4.37
C ILE A 182 -2.43 1.63 5.66
N GLY A 183 -3.27 2.67 5.60
CA GLY A 183 -3.81 3.30 6.81
C GLY A 183 -4.62 2.32 7.66
N SER A 184 -5.39 1.42 7.03
CA SER A 184 -6.14 0.37 7.73
C SER A 184 -5.21 -0.64 8.42
N ALA A 185 -4.10 -1.01 7.76
CA ALA A 185 -3.10 -1.88 8.33
C ALA A 185 -2.34 -1.20 9.47
N ALA A 186 -2.17 0.12 9.44
CA ALA A 186 -1.53 0.86 10.52
C ALA A 186 -2.37 0.86 11.82
N LEU A 187 -3.69 1.02 11.72
CA LEU A 187 -4.56 0.87 12.89
C LEU A 187 -4.60 -0.59 13.38
N ALA A 188 -4.71 -1.55 12.45
CA ALA A 188 -4.74 -2.97 12.79
C ALA A 188 -3.42 -3.47 13.41
N ALA A 189 -2.28 -2.88 13.05
CA ALA A 189 -0.96 -3.24 13.57
C ALA A 189 -0.90 -3.22 15.09
N PHE A 190 -1.40 -2.14 15.69
CA PHE A 190 -1.38 -1.96 17.14
C PHE A 190 -2.28 -2.97 17.85
N LEU A 191 -3.44 -3.27 17.26
CA LEU A 191 -4.35 -4.31 17.74
C LEU A 191 -3.70 -5.70 17.68
N LEU A 192 -3.08 -6.03 16.55
CA LEU A 192 -2.45 -7.33 16.33
C LEU A 192 -1.25 -7.56 17.25
N PHE A 193 -0.46 -6.51 17.52
CA PHE A 193 0.60 -6.56 18.52
C PHE A 193 0.06 -6.79 19.93
N SER A 194 -1.01 -6.08 20.31
CA SER A 194 -1.63 -6.25 21.62
C SER A 194 -2.21 -7.66 21.78
N ALA A 195 -2.84 -8.20 20.74
CA ALA A 195 -3.33 -9.57 20.69
C ALA A 195 -2.20 -10.60 20.83
N TYR A 196 -1.06 -10.37 20.18
CA TYR A 196 0.12 -11.23 20.33
C TYR A 196 0.63 -11.25 21.78
N MET A 197 0.76 -10.08 22.41
CA MET A 197 1.19 -9.98 23.81
C MET A 197 0.21 -10.69 24.75
N GLU A 198 -1.10 -10.50 24.54
CA GLU A 198 -2.14 -11.14 25.34
C GLU A 198 -2.08 -12.67 25.22
N GLU A 199 -1.91 -13.19 24.01
CA GLU A 199 -1.83 -14.64 23.76
C GLU A 199 -0.61 -15.26 24.44
N VAL A 200 0.56 -14.64 24.29
CA VAL A 200 1.78 -15.08 24.98
C VAL A 200 1.61 -14.97 26.51
N SER A 201 1.00 -13.90 26.99
CA SER A 201 0.75 -13.69 28.42
C SER A 201 -0.14 -14.77 29.01
N LYS A 202 -1.21 -15.19 28.32
CA LYS A 202 -2.09 -16.28 28.78
C LYS A 202 -1.29 -17.55 29.02
N VAL A 203 -0.47 -17.94 28.05
CA VAL A 203 0.32 -19.18 28.10
C VAL A 203 1.38 -19.11 29.21
N LEU A 204 2.04 -17.97 29.39
CA LEU A 204 3.02 -17.79 30.47
C LEU A 204 2.36 -17.92 31.85
N VAL A 205 1.20 -17.28 32.05
CA VAL A 205 0.44 -17.36 33.30
C VAL A 205 -0.03 -18.80 33.58
N GLU A 206 -0.51 -19.51 32.56
CA GLU A 206 -0.87 -20.94 32.69
C GLU A 206 0.32 -21.82 33.09
N ARG A 207 1.55 -21.46 32.65
CA ARG A 207 2.80 -22.11 33.06
C ARG A 207 3.35 -21.62 34.42
N GLY A 208 2.62 -20.77 35.14
CA GLY A 208 3.03 -20.23 36.44
C GLY A 208 4.09 -19.12 36.37
N LEU A 209 4.30 -18.54 35.19
CA LEU A 209 5.23 -17.43 34.94
C LEU A 209 4.49 -16.08 34.99
N PRO A 210 5.21 -14.96 35.22
CA PRO A 210 4.60 -13.63 35.23
C PRO A 210 3.99 -13.28 33.86
N ALA A 211 2.88 -12.53 33.90
CA ALA A 211 2.20 -12.03 32.72
C ALA A 211 3.12 -11.19 31.82
N PHE A 212 3.01 -11.36 30.51
CA PHE A 212 3.78 -10.60 29.53
C PHE A 212 3.08 -9.28 29.22
N THR A 213 3.53 -8.21 29.87
CA THR A 213 2.90 -6.89 29.82
C THR A 213 3.78 -5.80 29.25
N VAL A 214 5.09 -6.03 29.13
CA VAL A 214 6.07 -5.03 28.70
C VAL A 214 7.05 -5.64 27.72
N VAL A 215 7.30 -4.93 26.62
CA VAL A 215 8.39 -5.20 25.68
C VAL A 215 9.51 -4.20 25.97
N ASN A 216 10.64 -4.66 26.50
CA ASN A 216 11.73 -3.77 26.85
C ASN A 216 12.76 -3.67 25.72
N LEU A 217 12.66 -2.61 24.90
CA LEU A 217 13.62 -2.32 23.82
C LEU A 217 15.06 -2.07 24.30
N ALA A 218 15.29 -1.85 25.60
CA ALA A 218 16.64 -1.73 26.15
C ALA A 218 17.36 -3.08 26.30
N LYS A 219 16.64 -4.21 26.20
CA LYS A 219 17.27 -5.53 26.17
C LYS A 219 17.85 -5.80 24.77
N VAL A 220 19.05 -6.40 24.75
CA VAL A 220 19.83 -6.58 23.51
C VAL A 220 19.13 -7.48 22.51
N ASP A 221 18.61 -8.62 22.95
CA ASP A 221 17.83 -9.57 22.14
C ASP A 221 16.58 -8.92 21.54
N VAL A 222 15.87 -8.11 22.33
CA VAL A 222 14.68 -7.37 21.89
C VAL A 222 15.01 -6.30 20.86
N PHE A 223 16.10 -5.56 21.08
CA PHE A 223 16.59 -4.57 20.12
C PHE A 223 17.05 -5.22 18.80
N ILE A 224 17.73 -6.37 18.88
CA ILE A 224 18.08 -7.17 17.69
C ILE A 224 16.81 -7.60 16.96
N GLY A 225 15.80 -8.12 17.67
CA GLY A 225 14.50 -8.47 17.08
C GLY A 225 13.86 -7.31 16.33
N ALA A 226 13.83 -6.12 16.93
CA ALA A 226 13.35 -4.89 16.29
C ALA A 226 14.12 -4.55 15.01
N MET A 227 15.46 -4.57 15.05
CA MET A 227 16.30 -4.30 13.88
C MET A 227 16.06 -5.32 12.76
N LEU A 228 15.93 -6.60 13.08
CA LEU A 228 15.65 -7.66 12.11
C LEU A 228 14.26 -7.50 11.48
N GLY A 229 13.28 -7.04 12.26
CA GLY A 229 11.94 -6.72 11.77
C GLY A 229 11.97 -5.61 10.73
N ALA A 230 12.65 -4.50 11.03
CA ALA A 230 12.86 -3.42 10.07
C ALA A 230 13.64 -3.91 8.84
N MET A 231 14.75 -4.62 9.04
CA MET A 231 15.58 -5.15 7.96
C MET A 231 14.79 -6.04 6.99
N LEU A 232 13.87 -6.88 7.49
CA LEU A 232 13.04 -7.75 6.65
C LEU A 232 12.22 -6.94 5.64
N VAL A 233 11.67 -5.79 6.04
CA VAL A 233 10.88 -4.91 5.15
C VAL A 233 11.73 -4.39 3.99
N PHE A 234 12.94 -3.92 4.28
CA PHE A 234 13.86 -3.40 3.26
C PHE A 234 14.35 -4.52 2.34
N LEU A 235 14.71 -5.66 2.91
CA LEU A 235 15.15 -6.83 2.16
C LEU A 235 14.05 -7.34 1.23
N PHE A 236 12.84 -7.54 1.75
CA PHE A 236 11.68 -7.98 0.99
C PHE A 236 11.38 -7.00 -0.17
N SER A 237 11.37 -5.70 0.11
CA SER A 237 11.16 -4.67 -0.92
C SER A 237 12.22 -4.74 -2.02
N SER A 238 13.50 -4.91 -1.65
CA SER A 238 14.61 -5.06 -2.60
C SER A 238 14.44 -6.30 -3.48
N LEU A 239 14.04 -7.43 -2.90
CA LEU A 239 13.79 -8.68 -3.63
C LEU A 239 12.64 -8.52 -4.62
N CYS A 240 11.53 -7.90 -4.20
CA CYS A 240 10.39 -7.62 -5.09
C CYS A 240 10.77 -6.70 -6.27
N ILE A 241 11.52 -5.62 -6.02
CA ILE A 241 11.95 -4.70 -7.07
C ILE A 241 12.90 -5.41 -8.05
N ARG A 242 13.84 -6.21 -7.53
CA ARG A 242 14.80 -6.96 -8.35
C ARG A 242 14.12 -8.03 -9.21
N ALA A 243 13.11 -8.71 -8.67
CA ALA A 243 12.31 -9.70 -9.39
C ALA A 243 11.66 -9.12 -10.66
N VAL A 244 11.07 -7.92 -10.55
CA VAL A 244 10.48 -7.20 -11.69
C VAL A 244 11.56 -6.77 -12.66
N GLY A 245 12.67 -6.22 -12.17
CA GLY A 245 13.79 -5.80 -13.02
C GLY A 245 14.36 -6.95 -13.86
N ASN A 246 14.59 -8.11 -13.26
CA ASN A 246 15.05 -9.31 -13.95
C ASN A 246 14.07 -9.76 -15.03
N THR A 247 12.78 -9.83 -14.69
CA THR A 247 11.72 -10.29 -15.61
C THR A 247 11.52 -9.31 -16.77
N ALA A 248 11.57 -8.00 -16.50
CA ALA A 248 11.45 -6.95 -17.50
C ALA A 248 12.57 -7.02 -18.56
N GLN A 249 13.80 -7.39 -18.19
CA GLN A 249 14.89 -7.57 -19.15
C GLN A 249 14.58 -8.66 -20.18
N TYR A 250 14.00 -9.79 -19.75
CA TYR A 250 13.60 -10.86 -20.67
C TYR A 250 12.54 -10.38 -21.66
N ILE A 251 11.54 -9.63 -21.19
CA ILE A 251 10.48 -9.06 -22.04
C ILE A 251 11.06 -8.05 -23.04
N ILE A 252 11.93 -7.13 -22.59
CA ILE A 252 12.57 -6.13 -23.46
C ILE A 252 13.38 -6.81 -24.56
N MET A 253 14.16 -7.84 -24.22
CA MET A 253 14.94 -8.59 -25.21
C MET A 253 14.02 -9.31 -26.22
N ASP A 254 12.90 -9.88 -25.78
CA ASP A 254 11.96 -10.53 -26.68
C ASP A 254 11.26 -9.53 -27.61
N VAL A 255 10.76 -8.42 -27.08
CA VAL A 255 10.14 -7.36 -27.89
C VAL A 255 11.13 -6.81 -28.92
N ARG A 256 12.40 -6.57 -28.53
CA ARG A 256 13.47 -6.16 -29.46
C ARG A 256 13.77 -7.23 -30.50
N ARG A 257 13.76 -8.52 -30.14
CA ARG A 257 13.92 -9.64 -31.07
C ARG A 257 12.80 -9.63 -32.11
N GLN A 258 11.55 -9.47 -31.68
CA GLN A 258 10.39 -9.44 -32.57
C GLN A 258 10.44 -8.22 -33.51
N PHE A 259 10.74 -7.02 -33.01
CA PHE A 259 10.81 -5.80 -33.83
C PHE A 259 11.97 -5.75 -34.83
N LYS A 260 12.91 -6.70 -34.82
CA LYS A 260 13.85 -6.88 -35.94
C LYS A 260 13.14 -7.29 -37.23
N ASN A 261 11.99 -7.96 -37.13
CA ASN A 261 11.11 -8.20 -38.26
C ASN A 261 10.32 -6.92 -38.57
N LYS A 262 10.72 -6.22 -39.64
CA LYS A 262 10.08 -4.97 -40.08
C LYS A 262 8.58 -5.11 -40.35
N GLY A 263 8.13 -6.30 -40.78
CA GLY A 263 6.71 -6.56 -41.04
C GLY A 263 5.80 -6.37 -39.82
N ILE A 264 6.35 -6.46 -38.61
CA ILE A 264 5.60 -6.17 -37.37
C ILE A 264 5.38 -4.66 -37.19
N MET A 265 6.43 -3.85 -37.42
CA MET A 265 6.32 -2.39 -37.33
C MET A 265 5.46 -1.80 -38.45
N ASP A 266 5.49 -2.43 -39.63
CA ASP A 266 4.66 -2.08 -40.77
C ASP A 266 3.19 -2.57 -40.61
N GLY A 267 2.89 -3.32 -39.56
CA GLY A 267 1.54 -3.87 -39.28
C GLY A 267 1.09 -5.00 -40.22
N THR A 268 1.99 -5.53 -41.05
CA THR A 268 1.69 -6.60 -42.02
C THR A 268 1.77 -8.00 -41.40
N VAL A 269 2.55 -8.16 -40.33
CA VAL A 269 2.74 -9.41 -39.60
C VAL A 269 2.30 -9.24 -38.15
N LYS A 270 1.55 -10.21 -37.63
CA LYS A 270 1.15 -10.22 -36.21
C LYS A 270 2.34 -10.56 -35.31
N PRO A 271 2.55 -9.83 -34.19
CA PRO A 271 3.50 -10.20 -33.15
C PRO A 271 3.21 -11.57 -32.54
N ASP A 272 4.25 -12.20 -31.98
CA ASP A 272 4.13 -13.39 -31.16
C ASP A 272 3.82 -12.99 -29.71
N TYR A 273 2.53 -12.90 -29.40
CA TYR A 273 2.07 -12.59 -28.05
C TYR A 273 2.30 -13.75 -27.07
N ALA A 274 2.27 -15.01 -27.54
CA ALA A 274 2.38 -16.18 -26.70
C ALA A 274 3.77 -16.28 -26.04
N SER A 275 4.83 -15.94 -26.80
CA SER A 275 6.19 -15.84 -26.27
C SER A 275 6.30 -14.84 -25.11
N CYS A 276 5.75 -13.62 -25.28
CA CYS A 276 5.76 -12.61 -24.21
C CYS A 276 5.02 -13.08 -22.95
N VAL A 277 3.87 -13.75 -23.11
CA VAL A 277 3.10 -14.29 -21.98
C VAL A 277 3.89 -15.40 -21.27
N ASP A 278 4.42 -16.37 -22.01
CA ASP A 278 5.18 -17.50 -21.43
C ASP A 278 6.42 -17.03 -20.66
N LEU A 279 7.18 -16.08 -21.23
CA LEU A 279 8.35 -15.48 -20.56
C LEU A 279 7.96 -14.76 -19.27
N THR A 280 6.90 -13.95 -19.31
CA THR A 280 6.41 -13.22 -18.13
C THR A 280 5.92 -14.17 -17.05
N THR A 281 5.17 -15.21 -17.43
CA THR A 281 4.66 -16.23 -16.50
C THR A 281 5.78 -17.00 -15.83
N LYS A 282 6.76 -17.50 -16.60
CA LYS A 282 7.91 -18.24 -16.04
C LYS A 282 8.76 -17.34 -15.14
N GLY A 283 8.99 -16.09 -15.54
CA GLY A 283 9.69 -15.10 -14.73
C GLY A 283 8.98 -14.86 -13.40
N ALA A 284 7.68 -14.54 -13.44
CA ALA A 284 6.88 -14.30 -12.24
C ALA A 284 6.87 -15.50 -11.28
N LEU A 285 6.63 -16.72 -11.79
CA LEU A 285 6.58 -17.93 -10.97
C LEU A 285 7.93 -18.25 -10.31
N LYS A 286 9.04 -17.99 -10.99
CA LYS A 286 10.39 -18.23 -10.45
C LYS A 286 10.76 -17.17 -9.41
N GLU A 287 10.56 -15.90 -9.75
CA GLU A 287 11.03 -14.78 -8.93
C GLU A 287 10.16 -14.55 -7.68
N MET A 288 8.89 -15.00 -7.66
CA MET A 288 8.03 -14.88 -6.47
C MET A 288 8.43 -15.79 -5.29
N VAL A 289 9.17 -16.89 -5.57
CA VAL A 289 9.50 -17.91 -4.55
C VAL A 289 10.38 -17.33 -3.46
N LEU A 290 11.44 -16.61 -3.82
CA LEU A 290 12.42 -16.11 -2.85
C LEU A 290 11.82 -15.05 -1.89
N PRO A 291 11.14 -13.97 -2.36
CA PRO A 291 10.45 -13.04 -1.46
C PRO A 291 9.45 -13.74 -0.55
N GLY A 292 8.65 -14.68 -1.09
CA GLY A 292 7.66 -15.42 -0.32
C GLY A 292 8.28 -16.30 0.77
N LEU A 293 9.35 -17.04 0.43
CA LEU A 293 10.08 -17.88 1.38
C LEU A 293 10.72 -17.04 2.49
N VAL A 294 11.37 -15.92 2.13
CA VAL A 294 11.99 -15.00 3.11
C VAL A 294 10.93 -14.43 4.05
N ALA A 295 9.78 -14.02 3.53
CA ALA A 295 8.69 -13.47 4.33
C ALA A 295 8.16 -14.46 5.38
N ILE A 296 8.11 -15.76 5.06
CA ILE A 296 7.58 -16.81 5.95
C ILE A 296 8.66 -17.38 6.88
N ALA A 297 9.81 -17.78 6.32
CA ALA A 297 10.85 -18.48 7.07
C ALA A 297 11.55 -17.56 8.08
N PHE A 298 11.74 -16.28 7.74
CA PHE A 298 12.52 -15.37 8.57
C PHE A 298 11.88 -15.07 9.94
N PRO A 299 10.57 -14.73 10.03
CA PRO A 299 9.90 -14.57 11.32
C PRO A 299 9.93 -15.85 12.17
N ILE A 300 9.84 -17.02 11.55
CA ILE A 300 9.92 -18.32 12.24
C ILE A 300 11.31 -18.50 12.87
N ILE A 301 12.37 -18.28 12.09
CA ILE A 301 13.75 -18.40 12.57
C ILE A 301 14.00 -17.42 13.73
N VAL A 302 13.56 -16.17 13.59
CA VAL A 302 13.70 -15.15 14.65
C VAL A 302 12.95 -15.57 15.92
N GLY A 303 11.71 -16.03 15.80
CA GLY A 303 10.92 -16.46 16.96
C GLY A 303 11.52 -17.65 17.69
N PHE A 304 12.09 -18.63 16.98
CA PHE A 304 12.77 -19.77 17.61
C PHE A 304 14.10 -19.39 18.28
N THR A 305 14.84 -18.44 17.71
CA THR A 305 16.19 -18.07 18.18
C THR A 305 16.17 -17.00 19.26
N LEU A 306 15.32 -15.98 19.15
CA LEU A 306 15.28 -14.81 20.05
C LEU A 306 14.06 -14.78 20.97
N LYS A 307 13.13 -15.75 20.84
CA LYS A 307 11.97 -15.94 21.73
C LYS A 307 10.91 -14.82 21.64
N TYR A 308 9.86 -14.99 22.44
CA TYR A 308 8.61 -14.22 22.36
C TYR A 308 8.76 -12.70 22.55
N GLU A 309 9.62 -12.22 23.46
CA GLU A 309 9.76 -10.78 23.71
C GLU A 309 10.43 -10.07 22.52
N ALA A 310 11.48 -10.67 21.96
CA ALA A 310 12.12 -10.16 20.75
C ALA A 310 11.22 -10.27 19.53
N MET A 311 10.37 -11.30 19.45
CA MET A 311 9.38 -11.44 18.39
C MET A 311 8.29 -10.34 18.46
N ALA A 312 7.91 -9.92 19.67
CA ALA A 312 7.02 -8.77 19.86
C ALA A 312 7.63 -7.49 19.26
N ALA A 313 8.91 -7.23 19.54
CA ALA A 313 9.62 -6.08 18.99
C ALA A 313 9.83 -6.17 17.48
N PHE A 314 10.14 -7.37 16.97
CA PHE A 314 10.19 -7.65 15.53
C PHE A 314 8.87 -7.30 14.84
N LEU A 315 7.74 -7.76 15.41
CA LEU A 315 6.41 -7.51 14.88
C LEU A 315 6.11 -6.00 14.85
N MET A 316 6.31 -5.31 15.98
CA MET A 316 6.01 -3.88 16.12
C MET A 316 6.86 -3.04 15.16
N VAL A 317 8.19 -3.18 15.24
CA VAL A 317 9.12 -2.34 14.48
C VAL A 317 9.10 -2.69 12.99
N GLY A 318 9.00 -3.98 12.65
CA GLY A 318 8.79 -4.44 11.28
C GLY A 318 7.50 -3.89 10.68
N THR A 319 6.42 -3.82 11.46
CA THR A 319 5.16 -3.23 10.99
C THR A 319 5.29 -1.72 10.75
N ILE A 320 5.89 -0.98 11.69
CA ILE A 320 6.13 0.46 11.52
C ILE A 320 6.97 0.73 10.27
N ALA A 321 8.10 0.02 10.11
CA ALA A 321 8.94 0.14 8.93
C ALA A 321 8.18 -0.22 7.65
N GLY A 322 7.37 -1.27 7.69
CA GLY A 322 6.53 -1.73 6.57
C GLY A 322 5.54 -0.67 6.12
N ILE A 323 4.83 -0.04 7.06
CA ILE A 323 3.88 1.04 6.77
C ILE A 323 4.58 2.20 6.08
N MET A 324 5.72 2.67 6.64
CA MET A 324 6.48 3.78 6.08
C MET A 324 6.97 3.47 4.68
N MET A 325 7.59 2.30 4.50
CA MET A 325 8.14 1.90 3.20
C MET A 325 7.03 1.70 2.15
N ALA A 326 5.87 1.15 2.54
CA ALA A 326 4.73 1.01 1.65
C ALA A 326 4.19 2.36 1.18
N ILE A 327 4.11 3.36 2.08
CA ILE A 327 3.70 4.73 1.73
C ILE A 327 4.68 5.36 0.73
N VAL A 328 5.99 5.22 0.97
CA VAL A 328 7.03 5.75 0.08
C VAL A 328 6.89 5.15 -1.31
N LEU A 329 6.86 3.81 -1.42
CA LEU A 329 6.84 3.10 -2.69
C LEU A 329 5.55 3.35 -3.48
N ASN A 330 4.39 3.24 -2.83
CA ASN A 330 3.10 3.41 -3.52
C ASN A 330 2.93 4.82 -4.08
N ASN A 331 3.28 5.83 -3.28
CA ASN A 331 3.00 7.21 -3.66
C ASN A 331 4.08 7.82 -4.56
N SER A 332 5.35 7.43 -4.42
CA SER A 332 6.39 7.82 -5.39
C SER A 332 6.05 7.26 -6.78
N GLY A 333 5.71 5.97 -6.88
CA GLY A 333 5.27 5.34 -8.13
C GLY A 333 4.01 5.99 -8.72
N GLY A 334 3.00 6.26 -7.90
CA GLY A 334 1.80 6.98 -8.35
C GLY A 334 2.09 8.42 -8.82
N ALA A 335 3.01 9.11 -8.17
CA ALA A 335 3.39 10.47 -8.52
C ALA A 335 4.21 10.52 -9.83
N TRP A 336 5.09 9.56 -10.08
CA TRP A 336 5.79 9.43 -11.36
C TRP A 336 4.82 9.16 -12.53
N ASP A 337 3.88 8.22 -12.37
CA ASP A 337 2.87 7.93 -13.40
C ASP A 337 2.04 9.18 -13.73
N ASN A 338 1.55 9.87 -12.72
CA ASN A 338 0.73 11.05 -12.92
C ASN A 338 1.53 12.26 -13.43
N ALA A 339 2.84 12.35 -13.14
CA ALA A 339 3.72 13.34 -13.76
C ALA A 339 3.89 13.08 -15.26
N LYS A 340 4.08 11.81 -15.66
CA LYS A 340 4.08 11.39 -17.08
C LYS A 340 2.75 11.75 -17.73
N LYS A 341 1.62 11.32 -17.16
CA LYS A 341 0.27 11.64 -17.69
C LYS A 341 0.01 13.14 -17.80
N TYR A 342 0.51 13.95 -16.86
CA TYR A 342 0.40 15.40 -16.94
C TYR A 342 1.10 15.97 -18.18
N ILE A 343 2.33 15.53 -18.48
CA ILE A 343 3.06 15.93 -19.68
C ILE A 343 2.32 15.45 -20.94
N GLU A 344 1.73 14.26 -20.91
CA GLU A 344 0.93 13.72 -22.02
C GLU A 344 -0.31 14.55 -22.38
N THR A 345 -0.82 15.39 -21.46
CA THR A 345 -1.91 16.34 -21.74
C THR A 345 -1.50 17.50 -22.66
N GLY A 346 -0.21 17.63 -22.98
CA GLY A 346 0.36 18.74 -23.75
C GLY A 346 1.18 19.72 -22.90
N ALA A 347 1.18 19.57 -21.57
CA ALA A 347 2.09 20.31 -20.71
C ALA A 347 3.55 19.94 -21.02
N LEU A 348 4.47 20.90 -20.88
CA LEU A 348 5.92 20.68 -21.00
C LEU A 348 6.36 20.02 -22.33
N GLY A 349 5.69 20.38 -23.43
CA GLY A 349 6.02 19.92 -24.77
C GLY A 349 5.26 18.67 -25.23
N GLY A 350 4.46 18.04 -24.38
CA GLY A 350 3.58 16.95 -24.80
C GLY A 350 4.28 15.61 -25.05
N LYS A 351 3.51 14.64 -25.58
CA LYS A 351 4.00 13.31 -25.97
C LYS A 351 5.17 13.41 -26.95
N GLY A 352 6.24 12.67 -26.69
CA GLY A 352 7.44 12.60 -27.54
C GLY A 352 8.52 13.65 -27.23
N SER A 353 8.23 14.65 -26.40
CA SER A 353 9.22 15.62 -25.93
C SER A 353 10.29 14.95 -25.06
N ASP A 354 11.44 15.60 -24.87
CA ASP A 354 12.49 15.07 -23.99
C ASP A 354 12.04 15.00 -22.53
N ALA A 355 11.18 15.94 -22.10
CA ALA A 355 10.53 15.88 -20.79
C ALA A 355 9.59 14.68 -20.68
N HIS A 356 8.85 14.33 -21.75
CA HIS A 356 8.01 13.14 -21.76
C HIS A 356 8.85 11.86 -21.65
N LYS A 357 9.92 11.74 -22.42
CA LYS A 357 10.84 10.58 -22.33
C LYS A 357 11.43 10.45 -20.92
N ALA A 358 11.83 11.56 -20.30
CA ALA A 358 12.33 11.55 -18.93
C ALA A 358 11.26 11.09 -17.91
N ALA A 359 10.01 11.54 -18.07
CA ALA A 359 8.92 11.12 -17.21
C ALA A 359 8.52 9.66 -17.41
N VAL A 360 8.63 9.13 -18.64
CA VAL A 360 8.43 7.70 -18.92
C VAL A 360 9.48 6.87 -18.17
N VAL A 361 10.75 7.31 -18.14
CA VAL A 361 11.78 6.61 -17.33
C VAL A 361 11.41 6.61 -15.85
N GLY A 362 10.98 7.75 -15.29
CA GLY A 362 10.51 7.83 -13.91
C GLY A 362 9.35 6.88 -13.62
N ASP A 363 8.35 6.83 -14.49
CA ASP A 363 7.21 5.92 -14.36
C ASP A 363 7.64 4.45 -14.38
N THR A 364 8.55 4.07 -15.28
CA THR A 364 9.07 2.69 -15.34
C THR A 364 9.91 2.30 -14.11
N VAL A 365 10.52 3.27 -13.41
CA VAL A 365 11.13 3.05 -12.09
C VAL A 365 10.04 2.88 -11.02
N GLY A 366 8.95 3.65 -11.14
CA GLY A 366 7.80 3.62 -10.25
C GLY A 366 6.90 2.39 -10.35
N ASP A 367 6.87 1.69 -11.49
CA ASP A 367 6.07 0.48 -11.71
C ASP A 367 6.35 -0.63 -10.68
N PRO A 368 7.60 -1.11 -10.49
CA PRO A 368 7.88 -2.11 -9.45
C PRO A 368 7.60 -1.59 -8.04
N PHE A 369 7.66 -0.27 -7.83
CA PHE A 369 7.40 0.33 -6.52
C PHE A 369 5.90 0.27 -6.19
N LYS A 370 5.04 0.78 -7.09
CA LYS A 370 3.60 0.91 -6.82
C LYS A 370 2.79 -0.34 -7.10
N ASP A 371 3.26 -1.25 -7.97
CA ASP A 371 2.47 -2.42 -8.41
C ASP A 371 3.05 -3.76 -7.98
N THR A 372 4.23 -3.78 -7.34
CA THR A 372 4.80 -5.01 -6.79
C THR A 372 5.21 -4.84 -5.33
N ALA A 373 6.28 -4.08 -5.05
CA ALA A 373 6.85 -4.02 -3.71
C ALA A 373 5.92 -3.34 -2.69
N GLY A 374 5.41 -2.14 -3.01
CA GLY A 374 4.57 -1.36 -2.11
C GLY A 374 3.26 -2.06 -1.69
N PRO A 375 2.46 -2.63 -2.61
CA PRO A 375 1.28 -3.42 -2.24
C PRO A 375 1.63 -4.73 -1.52
N SER A 376 2.76 -5.36 -1.86
CA SER A 376 3.19 -6.60 -1.20
C SER A 376 3.62 -6.38 0.25
N LEU A 377 4.13 -5.19 0.59
CA LEU A 377 4.43 -4.83 1.98
C LEU A 377 3.20 -4.83 2.89
N HIS A 378 2.05 -4.40 2.36
CA HIS A 378 0.79 -4.48 3.10
C HIS A 378 0.41 -5.93 3.45
N VAL A 379 0.68 -6.87 2.55
CA VAL A 379 0.48 -8.31 2.79
C VAL A 379 1.52 -8.83 3.78
N LEU A 380 2.80 -8.45 3.61
CA LEU A 380 3.88 -8.84 4.51
C LEU A 380 3.55 -8.49 5.96
N ILE A 381 3.14 -7.24 6.24
CA ILE A 381 2.80 -6.77 7.59
C ILE A 381 1.71 -7.64 8.23
N LYS A 382 0.62 -7.91 7.50
CA LYS A 382 -0.47 -8.75 8.00
C LYS A 382 -0.01 -10.19 8.22
N MET A 383 0.83 -10.70 7.32
CA MET A 383 1.38 -12.05 7.45
C MET A 383 2.31 -12.17 8.65
N LEU A 384 3.14 -11.15 8.94
CA LEU A 384 3.98 -11.12 10.14
C LEU A 384 3.13 -11.30 11.39
N ALA A 385 2.07 -10.51 11.53
CA ALA A 385 1.14 -10.62 12.64
C ALA A 385 0.51 -12.02 12.76
N THR A 386 -0.01 -12.56 11.64
CA THR A 386 -0.61 -13.89 11.63
C THR A 386 0.38 -14.99 12.02
N ILE A 387 1.59 -14.99 11.45
CA ILE A 387 2.63 -15.98 11.78
C ILE A 387 3.02 -15.86 13.26
N THR A 388 3.23 -14.63 13.76
CA THR A 388 3.58 -14.43 15.16
C THR A 388 2.53 -14.95 16.12
N MET A 389 1.25 -14.74 15.80
CA MET A 389 0.14 -15.15 16.63
C MET A 389 -0.06 -16.67 16.60
N VAL A 390 -0.04 -17.29 15.42
CA VAL A 390 -0.23 -18.74 15.25
C VAL A 390 0.90 -19.54 15.89
N LEU A 391 2.14 -19.05 15.79
CA LEU A 391 3.32 -19.73 16.31
C LEU A 391 3.77 -19.22 17.68
N ALA A 392 2.98 -18.36 18.33
CA ALA A 392 3.31 -17.75 19.62
C ALA A 392 3.76 -18.78 20.67
N LEU A 393 3.06 -19.92 20.73
CA LEU A 393 3.35 -21.04 21.63
C LEU A 393 4.75 -21.63 21.44
N LEU A 394 5.28 -21.63 20.21
CA LEU A 394 6.61 -22.19 19.89
C LEU A 394 7.75 -21.23 20.28
N PHE A 395 7.43 -19.95 20.49
CA PHE A 395 8.41 -18.91 20.82
C PHE A 395 8.60 -18.72 22.33
N ILE A 396 7.80 -19.43 23.14
CA ILE A 396 7.92 -19.53 24.60
C ILE A 396 8.76 -20.77 24.92
#